data_AF-A0A0G0MU84-F1
#
_entry.id   AF-A0A0G0MU84-F1
#
_cell.length_a   1.000
_cell.length_b   1.000
_cell.length_c   1.000
_cell.angle_alpha   90.00
_cell.angle_beta   90.00
_cell.angle_gamma   90.00
#
_symmetry.space_group_name_H-M   'P 1'
#
loop_
_entity.id
_entity.type
_entity.pdbx_description
1 polymer ?
#
loop_
_entity_poly.entity_id
_entity_poly.type
_entity_poly.pdbx_seq_one_letter_code
_entity_poly.pdbx_strand_id
1 'polypeptide(L)' 'MDIGSGKITKKEMKGVPHYLLDVASPKKKFTVAQFQKLALIAIKKIKNKNKIPILCGGTGLYIHQLLMV' A
#
# COMPACT_ATOMS: atom_id res chain seq x y z
N MET A 1 -9.51 11.03 -1.40
CA MET A 1 -9.11 11.36 -2.79
C MET A 1 -9.29 10.09 -3.56
N ASP A 2 -10.09 10.12 -4.64
CA ASP A 2 -10.59 8.91 -5.28
C ASP A 2 -10.43 9.00 -6.79
N ILE A 3 -11.25 9.83 -7.45
CA ILE A 3 -11.28 10.00 -8.91
C ILE A 3 -9.93 10.50 -9.44
N GLY A 4 -9.43 11.64 -8.95
CA GLY A 4 -8.17 12.24 -9.43
C GLY A 4 -6.91 11.43 -9.13
N SER A 5 -7.00 10.45 -8.24
CA SER A 5 -5.90 9.52 -7.92
C SER A 5 -6.02 8.17 -8.63
N GLY A 6 -7.04 7.97 -9.47
CA GLY A 6 -7.29 6.68 -10.12
C GLY A 6 -7.47 5.53 -9.12
N LYS A 7 -8.10 5.79 -7.97
CA LYS A 7 -8.20 4.79 -6.90
C LYS A 7 -9.14 3.66 -7.32
N ILE A 8 -8.65 2.42 -7.16
CA ILE A 8 -9.43 1.20 -7.38
C ILE A 8 -10.68 1.14 -6.47
N THR A 9 -11.81 0.75 -7.05
CA THR A 9 -13.09 0.58 -6.36
C THR A 9 -13.22 -0.79 -5.71
N LYS A 10 -14.13 -0.92 -4.74
CA LYS A 10 -14.44 -2.22 -4.10
C LYS A 10 -14.91 -3.29 -5.10
N LYS A 11 -15.65 -2.88 -6.14
CA LYS A 11 -16.12 -3.79 -7.19
C LYS A 11 -14.93 -4.35 -7.99
N GLU A 12 -13.96 -3.51 -8.34
CA GLU A 12 -12.76 -3.91 -9.08
C GLU A 12 -11.81 -4.77 -8.25
N MET A 13 -11.76 -4.57 -6.92
CA MET A 13 -10.96 -5.40 -6.02
C MET A 13 -11.38 -6.87 -5.99
N LYS A 14 -12.63 -7.21 -6.38
CA LYS A 14 -13.15 -8.60 -6.43
C LYS A 14 -12.89 -9.40 -5.14
N GLY A 15 -13.02 -8.75 -3.98
CA GLY A 15 -12.79 -9.36 -2.66
C GLY A 15 -11.32 -9.54 -2.26
N VAL A 16 -10.36 -9.20 -3.12
CA VAL A 16 -8.93 -9.24 -2.78
C VAL A 16 -8.60 -8.09 -1.81
N PRO A 17 -8.03 -8.37 -0.62
CA PRO A 17 -7.67 -7.32 0.33
C PRO A 17 -6.56 -6.41 -0.22
N HIS A 18 -6.85 -5.12 -0.32
CA HIS A 18 -5.87 -4.09 -0.66
C HIS A 18 -5.46 -3.33 0.60
N TYR A 19 -4.16 -3.27 0.86
CA TYR A 19 -3.58 -2.57 1.99
C TYR A 19 -3.05 -1.20 1.53
N LEU A 20 -2.86 -0.28 2.49
CA LEU A 20 -2.33 1.07 2.24
C LEU A 20 -3.19 1.97 1.33
N LEU A 21 -4.47 1.65 1.17
CA LEU A 21 -5.46 2.59 0.63
C LEU A 21 -6.09 3.38 1.79
N ASP A 22 -6.24 4.70 1.60
CA ASP A 22 -6.84 5.61 2.59
C ASP A 22 -6.16 5.64 3.97
N VAL A 23 -4.85 5.38 4.02
CA VAL A 23 -4.07 5.37 5.27
C VAL A 23 -3.49 6.72 5.68
N ALA A 24 -3.65 7.75 4.83
CA ALA A 24 -3.12 9.09 5.07
C ALA A 24 -4.15 10.17 4.73
N SER A 25 -4.15 11.25 5.51
CA SER A 25 -4.95 12.43 5.21
C SER A 25 -4.28 13.25 4.10
N PRO A 26 -5.02 13.76 3.11
CA PRO A 26 -4.48 14.64 2.07
C PRO A 26 -3.97 15.98 2.65
N LYS A 27 -4.37 16.34 3.87
CA LYS A 27 -3.90 17.55 4.57
C LYS A 27 -2.55 17.37 5.25
N LYS A 28 -1.97 16.17 5.24
CA LYS A 28 -0.70 15.84 5.93
C LYS A 28 0.31 15.28 4.93
N LYS A 29 1.59 15.62 5.13
CA LYS A 29 2.68 14.98 4.38
C LYS A 29 2.74 13.50 4.74
N PHE A 30 2.83 12.65 3.72
CA PHE A 30 3.09 11.22 3.86
C PHE A 30 4.50 10.93 3.34
N THR A 31 5.35 10.36 4.21
CA THR A 31 6.78 10.16 3.90
C THR A 31 7.07 8.72 3.49
N VAL A 32 8.19 8.53 2.79
CA VAL A 32 8.66 7.19 2.41
C VAL A 32 8.93 6.30 3.64
N ALA A 33 9.41 6.86 4.75
CA ALA A 33 9.62 6.13 5.99
C ALA A 33 8.29 5.65 6.62
N GLN A 34 7.24 6.49 6.55
CA GLN A 34 5.90 6.09 6.99
C GLN A 34 5.34 4.97 6.11
N PHE A 35 5.50 5.09 4.79
CA PHE A 35 5.13 4.02 3.85
C PHE A 35 5.85 2.72 4.17
N GLN A 36 7.18 2.74 4.30
CA GLN A 36 8.00 1.55 4.56
C GLN A 36 7.52 0.83 5.83
N LYS A 37 7.32 1.57 6.93
CA LYS A 37 6.80 1.01 8.19
C LYS A 37 5.44 0.33 8.00
N LEU A 38 4.48 1.01 7.37
CA LEU A 38 3.13 0.46 7.18
C LEU A 38 3.11 -0.70 6.18
N ALA A 39 3.95 -0.66 5.14
CA ALA A 39 4.11 -1.73 4.16
C ALA A 39 4.66 -3.01 4.81
N LEU A 40 5.68 -2.91 5.66
CA LEU A 40 6.23 -4.05 6.39
C LEU A 40 5.19 -4.69 7.33
N ILE A 41 4.36 -3.86 8.00
CA ILE A 41 3.24 -4.35 8.83
C ILE A 41 2.22 -5.12 7.96
N ALA A 42 1.84 -4.57 6.81
CA ALA A 42 0.91 -5.22 5.88
C ALA A 42 1.48 -6.54 5.35
N ILE A 43 2.75 -6.55 4.93
CA ILE A 43 3.47 -7.75 4.46
C ILE A 43 3.46 -8.83 5.54
N LYS A 44 3.80 -8.49 6.78
CA LYS A 44 3.75 -9.44 7.90
C LYS A 44 2.35 -10.00 8.11
N LYS A 45 1.31 -9.16 8.07
CA LYS A 45 -0.09 -9.58 8.20
C LYS A 45 -0.53 -10.52 7.07
N ILE A 46 -0.09 -10.29 5.84
CA ILE A 46 -0.39 -11.14 4.68
C ILE A 46 0.33 -12.50 4.82
N LYS A 47 1.62 -12.48 5.16
CA LYS A 47 2.42 -13.69 5.38
C LYS A 47 1.87 -14.54 6.53
N ASN A 48 1.46 -13.93 7.64
CA ASN A 48 0.83 -14.63 8.77
C ASN A 48 -0.48 -15.33 8.41
N LYS A 49 -1.10 -14.97 7.28
CA LYS A 49 -2.28 -15.65 6.73
C LYS A 49 -1.94 -16.72 5.69
N ASN A 50 -0.66 -17.09 5.57
CA ASN A 50 -0.12 -17.98 4.52
C ASN A 50 -0.50 -17.51 3.11
N LYS A 51 -0.45 -16.19 2.86
CA LYS A 51 -0.69 -15.58 1.55
C LYS A 51 0.57 -14.89 1.05
N ILE A 52 0.64 -14.70 -0.26
CA ILE A 52 1.75 -14.00 -0.93
C ILE A 52 1.40 -12.51 -0.99
N PRO A 53 2.23 -11.62 -0.41
CA PRO A 53 2.09 -10.17 -0.61
C PRO A 53 2.41 -9.81 -2.05
N ILE A 54 1.55 -9.01 -2.68
CA ILE A 54 1.78 -8.42 -4.00
C ILE A 54 1.88 -6.92 -3.82
N LEU A 55 3.01 -6.33 -4.23
CA LEU A 55 3.21 -4.89 -4.24
C LEU A 55 2.75 -4.33 -5.59
N CYS A 56 1.71 -3.48 -5.58
CA CYS A 56 1.17 -2.83 -6.76
C CYS A 56 1.26 -1.31 -6.61
N GLY A 57 1.69 -0.61 -7.67
CA GLY A 57 1.86 0.85 -7.68
C GLY A 57 3.09 1.29 -8.48
N GLY A 58 3.35 2.59 -8.53
CA GLY A 58 4.32 3.18 -9.48
C GLY A 58 5.32 4.19 -8.94
N THR A 59 5.35 4.48 -7.64
CA THR A 59 6.34 5.43 -7.11
C THR A 59 7.67 4.72 -6.89
N GLY A 60 8.59 4.82 -7.86
CA GLY A 60 9.88 4.12 -7.84
C GLY A 60 10.65 4.27 -6.52
N LEU A 61 10.69 5.48 -5.94
CA LEU A 61 11.30 5.74 -4.64
C LEU A 61 10.74 4.86 -3.51
N TYR A 62 9.42 4.63 -3.50
CA TYR A 62 8.75 3.88 -2.43
C TYR A 62 9.00 2.38 -2.56
N ILE A 63 9.00 1.88 -3.80
CA ILE A 63 9.34 0.49 -4.10
C ILE A 63 10.80 0.23 -3.74
N HIS A 64 11.70 1.10 -4.19
CA HIS A 64 13.14 0.99 -3.93
C HIS A 64 13.45 0.94 -2.43
N GLN A 65 12.87 1.86 -1.65
CA GLN A 65 13.06 1.91 -0.20
C GLN A 65 12.55 0.65 0.52
N LEU A 66 11.53 -0.03 -0.03
CA LEU A 66 10.98 -1.25 0.55
C LEU A 66 11.80 -2.50 0.20
N LEU A 67 12.46 -2.51 -0.97
CA LEU A 67 13.30 -3.63 -1.43
C LEU A 67 14.70 -3.63 -0.82
N MET A 68 15.14 -2.51 -0.25
CA MET A 68 16.46 -2.39 0.41
C MET A 68 16.47 -2.83 1.88
N VAL A 69 15.42 -3.53 2.35
CA VAL A 69 15.26 -4.01 3.74
C VAL A 69 15.31 -5.53 3.80
#